data_AF-A0A7Y5JVK7-F1
#
_entry.id   AF-A0A7Y5JVK7-F1
#
_cell.length_a   1.000
_cell.length_b   1.000
_cell.length_c   1.000
_cell.angle_alpha   90.00
_cell.angle_beta   90.00
_cell.angle_gamma   90.00
#
_symmetry.space_group_name_H-M   'P 1'
#
loop_
_entity.id
_entity.type
_entity.pdbx_description
1 polymer ?
#
loop_
_entity_poly.entity_id
_entity_poly.type
_entity_poly.pdbx_seq_one_letter_code
_entity_poly.pdbx_strand_id
1 'polypeptide(L)'
;MPLSVASGRRSPGDKWHPRDWLLLQALDAYERMLCPSCGHMLTEAMDPELQNEWVAPLPMRCHPCTVIDARAEAYRESESPNALRFAAHRRAPRRENAS
;
A
#
# COMPACT_ATOMS: atom_id res chain seq x y z
N MET A 1 -11.48 0.56 -10.56
CA MET A 1 -11.68 0.01 -11.93
C MET A 1 -12.84 -0.98 -11.88
N PRO A 2 -13.83 -0.93 -12.80
CA PRO A 2 -14.94 -1.90 -12.84
C PRO A 2 -14.45 -3.34 -12.95
N LEU A 3 -15.11 -4.29 -12.29
CA LEU A 3 -14.70 -5.69 -12.30
C LEU A 3 -14.81 -6.31 -13.70
N SER A 4 -15.83 -5.92 -14.48
CA SER A 4 -15.97 -6.37 -15.87
C SER A 4 -14.79 -5.93 -16.77
N VAL A 5 -14.23 -4.75 -16.52
CA VAL A 5 -13.03 -4.25 -17.22
C VAL A 5 -11.79 -4.98 -16.74
N ALA A 6 -11.63 -5.13 -15.42
CA ALA A 6 -10.51 -5.87 -14.82
C ALA A 6 -10.42 -7.33 -15.31
N SER A 7 -11.58 -7.96 -15.53
CA SER A 7 -11.71 -9.33 -16.02
C SER A 7 -11.68 -9.45 -17.55
N GLY A 8 -11.48 -8.35 -18.28
CA GLY A 8 -11.43 -8.34 -19.75
C GLY A 8 -12.78 -8.62 -20.43
N ARG A 9 -13.89 -8.65 -19.69
CA ARG A 9 -15.24 -8.83 -20.25
C ARG A 9 -15.77 -7.57 -20.93
N ARG A 10 -15.17 -6.41 -20.62
CA ARG A 10 -15.49 -5.09 -21.20
C ARG A 10 -14.23 -4.25 -21.38
N SER A 11 -14.30 -3.28 -22.27
CA SER A 11 -13.22 -2.34 -22.53
C SER A 11 -13.32 -1.09 -21.64
N PRO A 12 -12.18 -0.45 -21.28
CA PRO A 12 -12.21 0.87 -20.66
C PRO A 12 -13.00 1.87 -21.52
N GLY A 13 -13.89 2.64 -20.90
CA GLY A 13 -14.76 3.59 -21.60
C GLY A 13 -16.13 3.03 -22.01
N ASP A 14 -16.36 1.72 -21.91
CA ASP A 14 -17.68 1.14 -22.06
C ASP A 14 -18.65 1.65 -21.00
N LYS A 15 -19.94 1.68 -21.32
CA LYS A 15 -21.01 1.94 -20.33
C LYS A 15 -20.90 0.95 -19.18
N TRP A 16 -21.15 1.44 -17.97
CA TRP A 16 -21.09 0.63 -16.75
C TRP A 16 -22.09 -0.53 -16.80
N HIS A 17 -21.63 -1.72 -16.45
CA HIS A 17 -22.51 -2.86 -16.27
C HIS A 17 -23.22 -2.73 -14.90
N PRO A 18 -24.52 -3.08 -14.78
CA PRO A 18 -25.25 -2.98 -13.51
C PRO A 18 -24.55 -3.67 -12.34
N ARG A 19 -23.92 -4.83 -12.60
CA ARG A 19 -23.10 -5.54 -11.59
C ARG A 19 -21.90 -4.74 -11.08
N ASP A 20 -21.20 -4.03 -11.96
CA ASP A 20 -20.05 -3.21 -11.54
C ASP A 20 -20.51 -2.03 -10.68
N TRP A 21 -21.67 -1.46 -11.03
CA TRP A 21 -22.28 -0.38 -10.26
C TRP A 21 -22.69 -0.85 -8.86
N LEU A 22 -23.31 -2.02 -8.75
CA LEU A 22 -23.67 -2.62 -7.45
C LEU A 22 -22.44 -2.94 -6.61
N LEU A 23 -21.39 -3.49 -7.22
CA LEU A 23 -20.12 -3.75 -6.53
C LEU A 23 -19.46 -2.46 -6.03
N LEU A 24 -19.51 -1.39 -6.82
CA LEU A 24 -18.97 -0.10 -6.38
C LEU A 24 -19.76 0.48 -5.20
N GLN A 25 -21.10 0.42 -5.24
CA GLN A 25 -21.91 0.87 -4.10
C GLN A 25 -21.66 0.03 -2.84
N ALA A 26 -21.51 -1.29 -2.99
CA ALA A 26 -21.17 -2.16 -1.87
C ALA A 26 -19.78 -1.83 -1.30
N LEU A 27 -18.80 -1.53 -2.16
CA LEU A 27 -17.47 -1.09 -1.74
C LEU A 27 -17.54 0.25 -1.00
N ASP A 28 -18.26 1.25 -1.52
CA ASP A 28 -18.44 2.55 -0.86
C ASP A 28 -19.10 2.39 0.53
N ALA A 29 -20.14 1.55 0.62
CA ALA A 29 -20.79 1.26 1.89
C ALA A 29 -19.83 0.56 2.88
N TYR A 30 -19.01 -0.37 2.40
CA TYR A 30 -18.00 -1.04 3.22
C TYR A 30 -16.90 -0.08 3.69
N GLU A 31 -16.35 0.74 2.81
CA GLU A 31 -15.30 1.71 3.14
C GLU A 31 -15.78 2.74 4.17
N ARG A 32 -17.05 3.15 4.12
CA ARG A 32 -17.67 4.01 5.15
C ARG A 32 -17.78 3.37 6.53
N MET A 33 -17.76 2.04 6.60
CA MET A 33 -17.74 1.31 7.87
C MET A 33 -16.33 1.15 8.43
N LEU A 34 -15.29 1.55 7.70
CA LEU A 34 -13.90 1.48 8.16
C LEU A 34 -13.43 2.82 8.73
N CYS A 35 -12.53 2.75 9.71
CA CYS A 35 -11.78 3.92 10.16
C CYS A 35 -10.84 4.40 9.04
N PRO A 36 -10.88 5.69 8.65
CA PRO A 36 -10.08 6.21 7.53
C PRO A 36 -8.57 6.26 7.82
N SER A 37 -8.17 6.06 9.07
CA SER A 37 -6.76 6.06 9.50
C SER A 37 -6.20 4.64 9.58
N CYS A 38 -6.83 3.77 10.38
CA CYS A 38 -6.29 2.43 10.67
C CYS A 38 -6.95 1.30 9.85
N GLY A 39 -8.07 1.56 9.16
CA GLY A 39 -8.74 0.57 8.31
C GLY A 39 -9.55 -0.51 9.06
N HIS A 40 -9.67 -0.44 10.39
CA HIS A 40 -10.53 -1.35 11.16
C HIS A 40 -12.01 -0.95 11.06
N MET A 41 -12.91 -1.92 11.26
CA MET A 41 -14.36 -1.66 11.32
C MET A 41 -14.67 -0.71 12.47
N LEU A 42 -15.45 0.34 12.20
CA LEU A 42 -15.81 1.37 13.18
C LEU A 42 -16.55 0.79 14.37
N THR A 43 -17.38 -0.22 14.16
CA THR A 43 -18.12 -0.89 15.25
C THR A 43 -17.22 -1.55 16.27
N GLU A 44 -16.04 -2.02 15.86
CA GLU A 44 -15.04 -2.64 16.73
C GLU A 44 -14.08 -1.56 17.27
N ALA A 45 -13.58 -0.69 16.39
CA ALA A 45 -12.62 0.35 16.75
C ALA A 45 -13.17 1.43 17.71
N MET A 46 -14.50 1.59 17.76
CA MET A 46 -15.19 2.52 18.68
C MET A 46 -15.89 1.82 19.82
N ASP A 47 -15.73 0.50 19.99
CA ASP A 47 -16.29 -0.23 21.12
C ASP A 47 -15.53 0.15 22.40
N PRO A 48 -16.19 0.77 23.40
CA PRO A 48 -15.53 1.15 24.65
C PRO A 48 -15.00 -0.05 25.43
N GLU A 49 -15.59 -1.23 25.29
CA GLU A 49 -15.14 -2.43 26.00
C GLU A 49 -13.79 -2.94 25.46
N LEU A 50 -13.50 -2.69 24.18
CA LEU A 50 -12.26 -3.09 23.54
C LEU A 50 -11.12 -2.07 23.69
N GLN A 51 -11.36 -0.92 24.34
CA GLN A 51 -10.38 0.19 24.39
C GLN A 51 -8.99 -0.25 24.86
N ASN A 52 -8.92 -1.16 25.83
CA ASN A 52 -7.67 -1.62 26.44
C ASN A 52 -7.10 -2.90 25.79
N GLU A 53 -7.72 -3.40 24.72
CA GLU A 53 -7.30 -4.64 24.04
C GLU A 53 -6.40 -4.37 22.81
N TRP A 54 -6.33 -3.13 22.35
CA TRP A 54 -5.53 -2.75 21.19
C TRP A 54 -4.03 -2.65 21.51
N VAL A 55 -3.20 -3.32 20.71
CA VAL A 55 -1.73 -3.24 20.81
C VAL A 55 -1.15 -2.83 19.46
N ALA A 56 -0.32 -1.78 19.46
CA ALA A 56 0.45 -1.39 18.27
C ALA A 56 1.79 -2.15 18.26
N PRO A 57 2.16 -2.81 17.16
CA PRO A 57 3.47 -3.47 17.06
C PRO A 57 4.60 -2.43 17.05
N LEU A 58 5.82 -2.89 17.36
CA LEU A 58 7.02 -2.05 17.20
C LEU A 58 7.20 -1.62 15.73
N PRO A 59 7.79 -0.43 15.49
CA PRO A 59 8.10 0.02 14.13
C PRO A 59 8.91 -1.02 13.35
N MET A 60 8.49 -1.30 12.11
CA MET A 60 9.23 -2.19 11.22
C MET A 60 10.25 -1.39 10.39
N ARG A 61 11.46 -1.93 10.25
CA ARG A 61 12.49 -1.39 9.36
C ARG A 61 12.69 -2.30 8.16
N CYS A 62 12.41 -1.79 6.96
CA CYS A 62 12.70 -2.49 5.72
C CYS A 62 14.17 -2.27 5.31
N HIS A 63 14.96 -3.34 5.16
CA HIS A 63 16.36 -3.26 4.72
C HIS A 63 16.51 -2.62 3.33
N PRO A 64 15.73 -3.00 2.30
CA PRO A 64 15.69 -2.29 1.03
C PRO A 64 15.42 -0.78 1.17
N CYS A 65 14.38 -0.39 1.93
CA CYS A 65 14.04 1.02 2.11
C CYS A 65 15.14 1.78 2.86
N THR A 66 15.82 1.13 3.81
CA THR A 66 16.98 1.72 4.49
C THR A 66 18.09 2.08 3.52
N VAL A 67 18.39 1.23 2.55
CA VAL A 67 19.42 1.49 1.53
C VAL A 67 18.99 2.62 0.59
N ILE A 68 17.71 2.65 0.21
CA ILE A 68 17.12 3.73 -0.59
C ILE A 68 17.26 5.05 0.15
N ASP A 69 16.85 5.11 1.41
CA ASP A 69 16.88 6.31 2.25
C ASP A 69 18.32 6.83 2.42
N ALA A 70 19.24 5.95 2.78
CA ALA A 70 20.66 6.28 2.89
C ALA A 70 21.26 6.79 1.56
N ARG A 71 20.78 6.31 0.41
CA ARG A 71 21.26 6.76 -0.91
C ARG A 71 20.61 8.08 -1.33
N ALA A 72 19.33 8.27 -1.05
CA ALA A 72 18.59 9.48 -1.34
C ALA A 72 19.17 10.69 -0.58
N GLU A 73 19.63 10.46 0.64
CA GLU A 73 20.27 11.48 1.48
C GLU A 73 21.42 12.21 0.76
N ALA A 74 22.23 11.50 -0.01
CA ALA A 74 23.37 12.07 -0.73
C ALA A 74 22.97 13.05 -1.86
N TYR A 75 21.70 13.07 -2.25
CA TYR A 75 21.17 13.91 -3.34
C TYR A 75 20.17 14.96 -2.83
N ARG A 76 20.04 15.13 -1.51
CA ARG A 76 19.07 16.05 -0.89
C ARG A 76 19.18 17.48 -1.42
N GLU A 77 20.39 17.93 -1.76
CA GLU A 77 20.68 19.30 -2.26
C GLU A 77 20.81 19.39 -3.79
N SER A 78 20.43 18.35 -4.53
CA SER A 78 20.42 18.41 -6.00
C SER A 78 19.37 19.42 -6.52
N GLU A 79 19.42 19.77 -7.79
CA GLU A 79 18.46 20.72 -8.41
C GLU A 79 17.00 20.24 -8.33
N SER A 80 16.76 18.92 -8.20
CA SER A 80 15.42 18.32 -8.13
C SER A 80 15.41 16.99 -7.37
N PRO A 81 15.64 16.98 -6.04
CA PRO A 81 15.83 15.75 -5.26
C PRO A 81 14.60 14.84 -5.29
N ASN A 82 13.40 15.43 -5.28
CA ASN A 82 12.13 14.70 -5.28
C ASN A 82 11.79 14.05 -6.63
N ALA A 83 12.49 14.41 -7.70
CA ALA A 83 12.37 13.78 -9.02
C ALA A 83 13.25 12.54 -9.16
N LEU A 84 14.26 12.37 -8.30
CA LEU A 84 15.14 11.20 -8.32
C LEU A 84 14.43 9.97 -7.75
N ARG A 85 14.52 8.84 -8.46
CA ARG A 85 13.93 7.56 -8.06
C ARG A 85 15.04 6.54 -7.82
N PHE A 86 15.10 6.00 -6.62
CA PHE A 86 16.06 4.97 -6.23
C PHE A 86 15.36 3.62 -6.13
N ALA A 87 16.02 2.57 -6.62
CA ALA A 87 15.56 1.20 -6.48
C ALA A 87 16.64 0.37 -5.76
N ALA A 88 16.21 -0.48 -4.82
CA ALA A 88 17.09 -1.44 -4.18
C ALA A 88 17.08 -2.75 -4.98
N HIS A 89 18.26 -3.32 -5.22
CA HIS A 89 18.41 -4.63 -5.83
C HIS A 89 19.21 -5.55 -4.89
N ARG A 90 18.84 -6.82 -4.86
CA ARG A 90 19.61 -7.83 -4.11
C ARG A 90 20.94 -8.03 -4.81
N ARG A 91 22.05 -7.88 -4.09
CA ARG A 91 23.37 -8.21 -4.65
C ARG A 91 23.43 -9.72 -4.92
N ALA A 92 24.10 -10.10 -6.01
CA ALA A 92 24.46 -11.49 -6.22
C ALA A 92 25.29 -12.00 -5.03
N PRO A 93 25.13 -13.27 -4.61
CA PRO A 93 25.93 -13.83 -3.53
C PRO A 93 27.42 -13.71 -3.88
N ARG A 94 28.23 -13.28 -2.91
CA ARG A 94 29.68 -13.23 -3.07
C ARG A 94 30.17 -14.67 -3.19
N ARG A 95 30.73 -15.05 -4.35
CA ARG A 95 31.46 -16.31 -4.46
C ARG A 95 32.69 -16.18 -3.58
N GLU A 96 32.68 -16.83 -2.43
CA GLU A 96 33.88 -16.98 -1.62
C GLU A 96 34.84 -17.86 -2.41
N ASN A 97 36.05 -17.34 -2.66
CA ASN A 97 37.09 -18.09 -3.33
C ASN A 97 37.37 -19.35 -2.50
N ALA A 98 37.14 -20.51 -3.10
CA ALA A 98 37.64 -21.77 -2.57
C ALA A 98 39.17 -21.69 -2.61
N SER A 99 39.78 -21.57 -1.43
CA SER A 99 41.21 -21.76 -1.22
C SER A 99 41.61 -23.22 -1.47
#